data_AF-A0AAI9KW10-F1
#
_entry.id   AF-A0AAI9KW10-F1
#
_cell.length_a   1.000
_cell.length_b   1.000
_cell.length_c   1.000
_cell.angle_alpha   90.00
_cell.angle_beta   90.00
_cell.angle_gamma   90.00
#
_symmetry.space_group_name_H-M   'P 1'
#
loop_
_entity.id
_entity.type
_entity.pdbx_description
1 polymer ?
#
loop_
_entity_poly.entity_id
_entity_poly.type
_entity_poly.pdbx_seq_one_letter_code
_entity_poly.pdbx_strand_id
1 'polypeptide(L)'
;MTILTPDAVLEKLKDGADARRIKSLDILHATLRDYVEAGGDNFSIRVIAKLSASNGGPKEQSIRNKTGEAFKMLISSWEHHTKKEKKPKLSELRIKSNGNTSAVDILKFIDDPALRSMIGIVFAERDLYLRENKLLKQATEIVLDKRVSNNENSHQDVNKLTDYELDAIKLAISDDFLNRQGWITDAEGRVFSGRTRIYGAGYITALRKVINRQG
;
A
#
# COMPACT_ATOMS: atom_id res chain seq x y z
N MET A 1 -2.52 8.49 -33.24
CA MET A 1 -1.61 9.63 -33.50
C MET A 1 -0.17 9.10 -33.46
N THR A 2 0.56 9.27 -34.56
CA THR A 2 1.91 8.72 -34.78
C THR A 2 2.87 9.25 -33.72
N ILE A 3 3.49 8.34 -32.98
CA ILE A 3 4.40 8.66 -31.88
C ILE A 3 5.72 9.07 -32.51
N LEU A 4 6.06 10.36 -32.46
CA LEU A 4 7.28 10.90 -33.03
C LEU A 4 8.39 10.85 -31.98
N THR A 5 9.52 10.21 -32.28
CA THR A 5 10.69 10.18 -31.40
C THR A 5 11.27 11.58 -31.23
N PRO A 6 11.99 11.88 -30.13
CA PRO A 6 12.63 13.18 -29.94
C PRO A 6 13.56 13.56 -31.11
N ASP A 7 14.26 12.59 -31.69
CA ASP A 7 15.09 12.80 -32.88
C ASP A 7 14.25 13.20 -34.11
N ALA A 8 13.12 12.54 -34.34
CA ALA A 8 12.24 12.88 -35.45
C ALA A 8 11.52 14.23 -35.23
N VAL A 9 11.30 14.65 -33.98
CA VAL A 9 10.84 16.01 -33.65
C VAL A 9 11.93 17.04 -33.96
N LEU A 10 13.18 16.76 -33.60
CA LEU A 10 14.31 17.65 -33.89
C LEU A 10 14.44 17.93 -35.39
N GLU A 11 14.39 16.88 -36.22
CA GLU A 11 14.52 17.04 -37.69
C GLU A 11 13.40 17.89 -38.27
N LYS A 12 12.15 17.73 -37.80
CA LYS A 12 11.04 18.59 -38.21
C LYS A 12 11.19 20.04 -37.75
N LEU A 13 11.78 20.27 -36.58
CA LEU A 13 12.01 21.61 -36.06
C LEU A 13 13.15 22.34 -36.75
N LYS A 14 14.07 21.60 -37.39
CA LYS A 14 15.14 22.16 -38.23
C LYS A 14 14.64 22.61 -39.59
N ASP A 15 13.59 21.96 -40.10
CA ASP A 15 13.00 22.32 -41.39
C ASP A 15 12.45 23.76 -41.36
N GLY A 16 13.01 24.64 -42.20
CA GLY A 16 12.69 26.07 -42.23
C GLY A 16 13.29 26.93 -41.10
N ALA A 17 14.20 26.40 -40.28
CA ALA A 17 14.89 27.16 -39.24
C ALA A 17 16.18 27.83 -39.74
N ASP A 18 16.56 28.95 -39.13
CA ASP A 18 17.81 29.65 -39.41
C ASP A 18 19.00 28.96 -38.72
N ALA A 19 20.21 29.14 -39.26
CA ALA A 19 21.43 28.46 -38.78
C ALA A 19 21.69 28.64 -37.27
N ARG A 20 21.34 29.81 -36.72
CA ARG A 20 21.49 30.09 -35.28
C ARG A 20 20.52 29.26 -34.44
N ARG A 21 19.28 29.09 -34.92
CA ARG A 21 18.24 28.32 -34.24
C ARG A 21 18.47 26.83 -34.35
N ILE A 22 18.94 26.34 -35.50
CA ILE A 22 19.38 24.95 -35.68
C ILE A 22 20.46 24.61 -34.65
N LYS A 23 21.52 25.42 -34.56
CA LYS A 23 22.60 25.22 -33.57
C LYS A 23 22.08 25.21 -32.12
N SER A 24 21.12 26.08 -31.81
CA SER A 24 20.52 26.14 -30.46
C SER A 24 19.65 24.91 -30.17
N LEU A 25 18.93 24.39 -31.16
CA LEU A 25 18.13 23.16 -31.06
C LEU A 25 19.03 21.93 -30.87
N ASP A 26 20.14 21.85 -31.60
CA ASP A 26 21.12 20.76 -31.47
C ASP A 26 21.74 20.71 -30.07
N ILE A 27 22.17 21.87 -29.54
CA ILE A 27 22.72 21.95 -28.18
C ILE A 27 21.67 21.55 -27.13
N LEU A 28 20.44 22.05 -27.27
CA LEU A 28 19.35 21.70 -26.37
C LEU A 28 19.03 20.20 -26.43
N HIS A 29 19.03 19.62 -27.63
CA HIS A 29 18.77 18.21 -27.85
C HIS A 29 19.84 17.31 -27.23
N ALA A 30 21.12 17.61 -27.47
CA ALA A 30 22.23 16.89 -26.84
C ALA A 30 22.17 17.00 -25.32
N THR A 31 21.91 18.20 -24.79
CA THR A 31 21.75 18.42 -23.35
C THR A 31 20.61 17.60 -22.74
N LEU A 32 19.48 17.50 -23.44
CA LEU A 32 18.33 16.71 -22.99
C LEU A 32 18.64 15.20 -23.04
N ARG A 33 19.35 14.74 -24.06
CA ARG A 33 19.81 13.35 -24.16
C ARG A 33 20.70 13.00 -22.97
N ASP A 34 21.76 13.77 -22.74
CA ASP A 34 22.70 13.55 -21.63
C ASP A 34 21.99 13.61 -20.27
N TYR A 35 21.06 14.55 -20.10
CA TYR A 35 20.27 14.70 -18.88
C TYR A 35 19.41 13.45 -18.59
N VAL A 36 18.79 12.88 -19.62
CA VAL A 36 17.95 11.69 -19.51
C VAL A 36 18.78 10.44 -19.29
N GLU A 37 19.92 10.30 -19.98
CA GLU A 37 20.87 9.21 -19.77
C GLU A 37 21.44 9.22 -18.34
N ALA A 38 21.65 10.41 -17.76
CA ALA A 38 22.01 10.58 -16.36
C ALA A 38 20.84 10.33 -15.37
N GLY A 39 19.67 9.93 -15.85
CA GLY A 39 18.49 9.60 -15.04
C GLY A 39 17.59 10.80 -14.69
N GLY A 40 17.79 11.95 -15.31
CA GLY A 40 17.00 13.15 -15.12
C GLY A 40 15.53 12.99 -15.52
N ASP A 41 14.61 13.56 -14.74
CA ASP A 41 13.17 13.44 -14.97
C ASP A 41 12.35 14.71 -14.77
N ASN A 42 13.01 15.83 -14.47
CA ASN A 42 12.38 17.11 -14.29
C ASN A 42 12.58 17.99 -15.53
N PHE A 43 11.57 17.99 -16.40
CA PHE A 43 11.57 18.77 -17.65
C PHE A 43 11.02 20.19 -17.49
N SER A 44 10.96 20.73 -16.26
CA SER A 44 10.53 22.11 -16.07
C SER A 44 11.46 23.07 -16.81
N ILE A 45 10.86 24.09 -17.46
CA ILE A 45 11.60 25.07 -18.28
C ILE A 45 12.76 25.68 -17.50
N ARG A 46 12.58 25.95 -16.20
CA ARG A 46 13.63 26.52 -15.34
C ARG A 46 14.86 25.62 -15.20
N VAL A 47 14.65 24.31 -15.01
CA VAL A 47 15.74 23.33 -14.84
C VAL A 47 16.46 23.12 -16.16
N ILE A 48 15.71 22.81 -17.22
CA ILE A 48 16.27 22.54 -18.54
C ILE A 48 16.97 23.78 -19.10
N ALA A 49 16.40 24.97 -18.94
CA ALA A 49 17.04 26.20 -19.41
C ALA A 49 18.36 26.49 -18.71
N LYS A 50 18.46 26.20 -17.39
CA LYS A 50 19.71 26.39 -16.64
C LYS A 50 20.79 25.43 -17.15
N LEU A 51 20.42 24.17 -17.37
CA LEU A 51 21.33 23.15 -17.89
C LEU A 51 21.77 23.48 -19.32
N SER A 52 20.82 23.76 -20.21
CA SER A 52 21.04 24.19 -21.58
C SER A 52 21.94 25.42 -21.66
N ALA A 53 21.68 26.46 -20.86
CA ALA A 53 22.49 27.68 -20.84
C ALA A 53 23.94 27.42 -20.42
N SER A 54 24.17 26.47 -19.51
CA SER A 54 25.52 26.08 -19.08
C SER A 54 26.31 25.42 -20.23
N ASN A 55 25.61 24.74 -21.14
CA ASN A 55 26.15 24.11 -22.34
C ASN A 55 26.18 25.05 -23.57
N GLY A 56 25.90 26.34 -23.39
CA GLY A 56 25.87 27.32 -24.49
C GLY A 56 24.59 27.30 -25.34
N GLY A 57 23.55 26.60 -24.88
CA GLY A 57 22.23 26.53 -25.49
C GLY A 57 21.28 27.67 -25.11
N PRO A 58 19.98 27.56 -25.46
CA PRO A 58 18.99 28.59 -25.15
C PRO A 58 18.80 28.79 -23.64
N LYS A 59 18.68 30.06 -23.24
CA LYS A 59 18.40 30.51 -21.87
C LYS A 59 16.90 30.52 -21.58
N GLU A 60 16.53 30.64 -20.31
CA GLU A 60 15.14 30.57 -19.86
C GLU A 60 14.24 31.61 -20.55
N GLN A 61 14.72 32.84 -20.71
CA GLN A 61 14.00 33.90 -21.42
C GLN A 61 13.75 33.51 -22.88
N SER A 62 14.76 32.98 -23.59
CA SER A 62 14.66 32.55 -24.99
C SER A 62 13.63 31.43 -25.19
N ILE A 63 13.53 30.51 -24.23
CA ILE A 63 12.55 29.42 -24.27
C ILE A 63 11.15 29.93 -23.96
N ARG A 64 10.99 30.82 -22.97
CA ARG A 64 9.68 31.36 -22.56
C ARG A 64 9.05 32.27 -23.62
N ASN A 65 9.86 33.02 -24.35
CA ASN A 65 9.41 33.94 -25.39
C ASN A 65 8.50 33.28 -26.45
N LYS A 66 7.69 34.09 -27.14
CA LYS A 66 6.78 33.60 -28.20
C LYS A 66 7.52 32.84 -29.31
N THR A 67 8.74 33.27 -29.63
CA THR A 67 9.61 32.62 -30.63
C THR A 67 10.26 31.32 -30.13
N GLY A 68 10.13 30.99 -28.84
CA GLY A 68 10.70 29.80 -28.22
C GLY A 68 9.84 28.54 -28.29
N GLU A 69 8.76 28.55 -29.08
CA GLU A 69 7.84 27.42 -29.21
C GLU A 69 8.55 26.14 -29.66
N ALA A 70 9.47 26.24 -30.62
CA ALA A 70 10.29 25.11 -31.07
C ALA A 70 11.07 24.45 -29.92
N PHE A 71 11.64 25.25 -29.01
CA PHE A 71 12.36 24.73 -27.84
C PHE A 71 11.41 24.05 -26.85
N LYS A 72 10.23 24.64 -26.60
CA LYS A 72 9.19 24.03 -25.74
C LYS A 72 8.70 22.71 -26.31
N MET A 73 8.51 22.63 -27.63
CA MET A 73 8.08 21.43 -28.32
C MET A 73 9.11 20.30 -28.20
N LEU A 74 10.39 20.63 -28.33
CA LEU A 74 11.48 19.67 -28.14
C LEU A 74 11.58 19.18 -26.69
N ILE A 75 11.43 20.06 -25.70
CA ILE A 75 11.44 19.66 -24.28
C ILE A 75 10.26 18.74 -23.98
N SER A 76 9.08 19.07 -24.51
CA SER A 76 7.88 18.26 -24.33
C SER A 76 8.01 16.88 -24.96
N SER A 77 8.62 16.76 -26.15
CA SER A 77 8.83 15.44 -26.77
C SER A 77 9.74 14.54 -25.92
N TRP A 78 10.79 15.09 -25.31
CA TRP A 78 11.65 14.36 -24.37
C TRP A 78 10.93 13.99 -23.07
N GLU A 79 10.11 14.89 -22.52
CA GLU A 79 9.28 14.59 -21.35
C GLU A 79 8.31 13.43 -21.63
N HIS A 80 7.68 13.42 -22.80
CA HIS A 80 6.79 12.34 -23.20
C HIS A 80 7.52 11.02 -23.49
N HIS A 81 8.70 11.09 -24.11
CA HIS A 81 9.53 9.92 -24.39
C HIS A 81 9.99 9.24 -23.09
N THR A 82 10.49 10.01 -22.13
CA THR A 82 10.93 9.48 -20.82
C THR A 82 9.79 8.95 -19.96
N LYS A 83 8.61 9.56 -20.01
CA LYS A 83 7.43 9.04 -19.29
C LYS A 83 6.93 7.71 -19.84
N LYS A 84 7.13 7.41 -21.12
CA LYS A 84 6.76 6.11 -21.72
C LYS A 84 7.77 5.00 -21.39
N GLU A 85 9.05 5.31 -21.37
CA GLU A 85 10.12 4.37 -20.95
C GLU A 85 10.00 3.99 -19.47
N LYS A 86 9.45 4.87 -18.65
CA LYS A 86 9.10 4.54 -17.26
C LYS A 86 7.83 3.67 -17.27
N LYS A 87 8.00 2.36 -17.00
CA LYS A 87 6.91 1.43 -16.65
C LYS A 87 5.93 2.15 -15.70
N PRO A 88 4.60 1.99 -15.89
CA PRO A 88 3.61 2.73 -15.12
C PRO A 88 3.90 2.55 -13.63
N LYS A 89 4.03 3.68 -12.91
CA LYS A 89 4.29 3.64 -11.47
C LYS A 89 3.17 2.84 -10.83
N LEU A 90 3.50 1.93 -9.91
CA LEU A 90 2.52 1.11 -9.19
C LEU A 90 1.40 1.93 -8.52
N SER A 91 1.64 3.24 -8.30
CA SER A 91 0.66 4.23 -7.85
C SER A 91 -0.46 4.54 -8.86
N GLU A 92 -0.23 4.39 -10.16
CA GLU A 92 -1.24 4.53 -11.23
C GLU A 92 -2.02 3.21 -11.45
N LEU A 93 -1.38 2.07 -11.16
CA LEU A 93 -2.04 0.76 -11.06
C LEU A 93 -2.85 0.60 -9.77
N ARG A 94 -2.74 1.53 -8.83
CA ARG A 94 -3.72 1.72 -7.77
C ARG A 94 -4.97 2.33 -8.39
N ILE A 95 -5.64 1.50 -9.21
CA ILE A 95 -7.02 1.66 -9.64
C ILE A 95 -7.74 2.19 -8.41
N LYS A 96 -8.19 3.44 -8.50
CA LYS A 96 -9.00 4.07 -7.46
C LYS A 96 -10.06 3.04 -7.11
N SER A 97 -10.10 2.62 -5.85
CA SER A 97 -11.12 1.75 -5.28
C SER A 97 -12.49 2.45 -5.22
N ASN A 98 -12.79 3.25 -6.24
CA ASN A 98 -14.06 3.90 -6.47
C ASN A 98 -14.90 2.94 -7.32
N GLY A 99 -15.43 1.92 -6.65
CA GLY A 99 -16.70 1.27 -6.98
C GLY A 99 -16.76 0.35 -8.19
N ASN A 100 -16.34 0.76 -9.40
CA ASN A 100 -16.95 0.20 -10.62
C ASN A 100 -15.97 -0.14 -11.75
N THR A 101 -14.69 -0.39 -11.49
CA THR A 101 -13.83 -0.98 -12.53
C THR A 101 -14.01 -2.50 -12.49
N SER A 102 -14.82 -3.03 -13.42
CA SER A 102 -14.99 -4.47 -13.54
C SER A 102 -13.67 -5.11 -13.97
N ALA A 103 -13.42 -6.35 -13.55
CA ALA A 103 -12.30 -7.15 -14.07
C ALA A 103 -12.30 -7.17 -15.62
N VAL A 104 -13.49 -7.06 -16.22
CA VAL A 104 -13.71 -6.93 -17.67
C VAL A 104 -13.12 -5.64 -18.25
N ASP A 105 -13.13 -4.54 -17.51
CA ASP A 105 -12.53 -3.28 -17.95
C ASP A 105 -11.01 -3.33 -17.91
N ILE A 106 -10.43 -4.11 -16.98
CA ILE A 106 -8.98 -4.35 -16.92
C ILE A 106 -8.52 -5.15 -18.13
N LEU A 107 -9.31 -6.14 -18.58
CA LEU A 107 -8.98 -6.97 -19.76
C LEU A 107 -8.91 -6.16 -21.07
N LYS A 108 -9.58 -5.01 -21.16
CA LYS A 108 -9.57 -4.14 -22.36
C LYS A 108 -8.21 -3.47 -22.59
N PHE A 109 -7.37 -3.37 -21.56
CA PHE A 109 -6.04 -2.76 -21.66
C PHE A 109 -4.94 -3.76 -22.07
N ILE A 110 -5.27 -5.05 -22.18
CA ILE A 110 -4.35 -6.09 -22.64
C ILE A 110 -4.55 -6.23 -24.15
N ASP A 111 -3.52 -5.97 -24.96
CA ASP A 111 -3.62 -6.05 -26.43
C ASP A 111 -3.60 -7.50 -26.95
N ASP A 112 -2.74 -8.36 -26.38
CA ASP A 112 -2.58 -9.77 -26.76
C ASP A 112 -3.85 -10.60 -26.43
N PRO A 113 -4.53 -11.19 -27.44
CA PRO A 113 -5.72 -12.02 -27.23
C PRO A 113 -5.49 -13.25 -26.35
N ALA A 114 -4.33 -13.91 -26.45
CA ALA A 114 -4.03 -15.12 -25.68
C ALA A 114 -3.85 -14.78 -24.19
N LEU A 115 -3.07 -13.72 -23.92
CA LEU A 115 -2.85 -13.22 -22.57
C LEU A 115 -4.13 -12.67 -21.95
N ARG A 116 -4.97 -11.98 -22.74
CA ARG A 116 -6.30 -11.52 -22.32
C ARG A 116 -7.20 -12.68 -21.91
N SER A 117 -7.19 -13.78 -22.66
CA SER A 117 -7.98 -14.98 -22.35
C SER A 117 -7.52 -15.64 -21.05
N MET A 118 -6.21 -15.82 -20.88
CA MET A 118 -5.62 -16.43 -19.68
C MET A 118 -5.95 -15.63 -18.42
N ILE A 119 -5.80 -14.31 -18.45
CA ILE A 119 -6.15 -13.44 -17.32
C ILE A 119 -7.66 -13.43 -17.07
N GLY A 120 -8.47 -13.53 -18.13
CA GLY A 120 -9.92 -13.67 -18.02
C GLY A 120 -10.34 -14.92 -17.24
N ILE A 121 -9.66 -16.05 -17.45
CA ILE A 121 -9.89 -17.29 -16.68
C ILE A 121 -9.56 -17.06 -15.21
N VAL A 122 -8.40 -16.46 -14.90
CA VAL A 122 -7.97 -16.18 -13.53
C VAL A 122 -8.96 -15.26 -12.80
N PHE A 123 -9.48 -14.23 -13.47
CA PHE A 123 -10.51 -13.37 -12.88
C PHE A 123 -11.83 -14.10 -12.63
N ALA A 124 -12.26 -14.97 -13.54
CA ALA A 124 -13.46 -15.78 -13.35
C ALA A 124 -13.34 -16.71 -12.13
N GLU A 125 -12.18 -17.35 -11.97
CA GLU A 125 -11.88 -18.22 -10.82
C GLU A 125 -11.84 -17.44 -9.51
N ARG A 126 -11.20 -16.26 -9.50
CA ARG A 126 -11.20 -15.37 -8.34
C ARG A 126 -12.61 -14.94 -7.94
N ASP A 127 -13.46 -14.60 -8.89
CA ASP A 127 -14.84 -14.21 -8.63
C ASP A 127 -15.69 -15.38 -8.13
N LEU A 128 -15.41 -16.61 -8.58
CA LEU A 128 -16.01 -17.82 -8.04
C LEU A 128 -15.62 -18.00 -6.57
N TYR A 129 -14.32 -17.94 -6.24
CA TYR A 129 -13.86 -18.05 -4.86
C TYR A 129 -14.40 -16.96 -3.95
N LEU A 130 -14.53 -15.72 -4.43
CA LEU A 130 -15.15 -14.65 -3.65
C LEU A 130 -16.63 -14.90 -3.39
N ARG A 131 -17.36 -15.47 -4.36
CA ARG A 131 -18.76 -15.88 -4.18
C ARG A 131 -18.88 -17.01 -3.18
N GLU A 132 -18.07 -18.06 -3.31
CA GLU A 132 -18.04 -19.19 -2.38
C GLU A 132 -17.68 -18.71 -0.96
N ASN A 133 -16.68 -17.85 -0.82
CA ASN A 133 -16.31 -17.27 0.47
C ASN A 133 -17.45 -16.43 1.06
N LYS A 134 -18.17 -15.66 0.23
CA LYS A 134 -19.34 -14.89 0.68
C LYS A 134 -20.47 -15.83 1.13
N LEU A 135 -20.75 -16.90 0.39
CA LEU A 135 -21.74 -17.91 0.76
C LEU A 135 -21.35 -18.61 2.06
N LEU A 136 -20.08 -18.99 2.23
CA LEU A 136 -19.56 -19.58 3.46
C LEU A 136 -19.69 -18.61 4.64
N LYS A 137 -19.33 -17.33 4.46
CA LYS A 137 -19.53 -16.29 5.49
C LYS A 137 -21.00 -16.15 5.88
N GLN A 138 -21.89 -16.11 4.90
CA GLN A 138 -23.34 -16.06 5.13
C GLN A 138 -23.87 -17.33 5.81
N ALA A 139 -23.31 -18.51 5.51
CA ALA A 139 -23.68 -19.77 6.14
C ALA A 139 -23.12 -19.90 7.57
N THR A 140 -21.94 -19.34 7.85
CA THR A 140 -21.37 -19.26 9.20
C THR A 140 -22.00 -18.15 10.05
N GLU A 141 -22.70 -17.21 9.43
CA GLU A 141 -23.58 -16.25 10.09
C GLU A 141 -24.88 -16.97 10.47
N ILE A 142 -24.75 -17.97 11.34
CA ILE A 142 -25.87 -18.55 12.08
C ILE A 142 -26.47 -17.39 12.88
N VAL A 143 -27.59 -16.88 12.42
CA VAL A 143 -28.42 -15.95 13.19
C VAL A 143 -28.93 -16.72 14.41
N LEU A 144 -28.20 -16.66 15.52
CA LEU A 144 -28.75 -16.89 16.84
C LEU A 144 -29.82 -15.81 17.04
N ASP A 145 -31.08 -16.18 16.85
CA ASP A 145 -32.25 -15.31 17.05
C ASP A 145 -32.28 -14.85 18.51
N LYS A 146 -31.66 -13.70 18.80
CA LYS A 146 -31.69 -13.01 20.10
C LYS A 146 -32.94 -12.15 20.22
N ARG A 147 -34.11 -12.68 19.86
CA ARG A 147 -35.38 -12.05 20.24
C ARG A 147 -35.54 -12.15 21.75
N VAL A 148 -35.22 -11.04 22.40
CA VAL A 148 -35.59 -10.71 23.77
C VAL A 148 -37.07 -11.01 23.95
N SER A 149 -37.38 -12.12 24.59
CA SER A 149 -38.62 -12.24 25.34
C SER A 149 -38.52 -11.21 26.46
N ASN A 150 -39.33 -10.15 26.37
CA ASN A 150 -39.64 -9.28 27.50
C ASN A 150 -40.13 -10.16 28.65
N ASN A 151 -39.22 -10.55 29.53
CA ASN A 151 -39.52 -10.95 30.89
C ASN A 151 -38.25 -10.67 31.70
N GLU A 152 -38.38 -9.65 32.53
CA GLU A 152 -37.57 -9.36 33.71
C GLU A 152 -36.84 -10.63 34.24
N ASN A 153 -35.51 -10.54 34.37
CA ASN A 153 -34.54 -11.56 34.84
C ASN A 153 -33.77 -12.36 33.76
N SER A 154 -32.70 -11.78 33.22
CA SER A 154 -31.42 -12.51 33.02
C SER A 154 -30.34 -11.59 32.44
N HIS A 155 -29.50 -11.02 33.31
CA HIS A 155 -28.17 -10.60 32.90
C HIS A 155 -27.44 -11.85 32.39
N GLN A 156 -27.31 -12.01 31.07
CA GLN A 156 -26.40 -13.01 30.53
C GLN A 156 -24.97 -12.59 30.88
N ASP A 157 -24.41 -13.28 31.87
CA ASP A 157 -23.11 -13.08 32.46
C ASP A 157 -21.98 -13.15 31.42
N VAL A 158 -21.61 -11.99 30.88
CA VAL A 158 -20.34 -11.81 30.14
C VAL A 158 -19.12 -12.02 31.08
N ASN A 159 -19.35 -12.22 32.38
CA ASN A 159 -18.33 -12.38 33.41
C ASN A 159 -18.25 -13.80 34.00
N LYS A 160 -19.01 -14.79 33.49
CA LYS A 160 -18.93 -16.16 34.00
C LYS A 160 -17.73 -16.89 33.40
N LEU A 161 -16.82 -17.31 34.28
CA LEU A 161 -15.72 -18.19 33.89
C LEU A 161 -16.28 -19.57 33.56
N THR A 162 -15.72 -20.22 32.53
CA THR A 162 -15.99 -21.63 32.26
C THR A 162 -15.39 -22.50 33.36
N ASP A 163 -15.93 -23.72 33.52
CA ASP A 163 -15.42 -24.67 34.52
C ASP A 163 -13.91 -24.95 34.34
N TYR A 164 -13.46 -25.05 33.09
CA TYR A 164 -12.04 -25.23 32.76
C TYR A 164 -11.16 -24.04 33.16
N GLU A 165 -11.63 -22.81 32.97
CA GLU A 165 -10.91 -21.61 33.38
C GLU A 165 -10.84 -21.51 34.91
N LEU A 166 -11.93 -21.86 35.60
CA LEU A 166 -11.99 -21.87 37.04
C LEU A 166 -11.05 -22.93 37.64
N ASP A 167 -11.01 -24.12 37.05
CA ASP A 167 -10.08 -25.19 37.45
C ASP A 167 -8.62 -24.83 37.17
N ALA A 168 -8.32 -24.18 36.05
CA ALA A 168 -6.98 -23.67 35.78
C ALA A 168 -6.52 -22.63 36.82
N ILE A 169 -7.43 -21.72 37.21
CA ILE A 169 -7.14 -20.71 38.24
C ILE A 169 -6.95 -21.36 39.62
N LYS A 170 -7.78 -22.35 39.98
CA LYS A 170 -7.63 -23.13 41.22
C LYS A 170 -6.29 -23.84 41.28
N LEU A 171 -5.87 -24.47 40.17
CA LEU A 171 -4.59 -25.15 40.08
C LEU A 171 -3.43 -24.17 40.21
N ALA A 172 -3.52 -22.98 39.60
CA ALA A 172 -2.48 -21.95 39.64
C ALA A 172 -2.18 -21.40 41.04
N ILE A 173 -3.13 -21.49 41.97
CA ILE A 173 -2.96 -21.09 43.38
C ILE A 173 -2.94 -22.27 44.37
N SER A 174 -2.94 -23.50 43.87
CA SER A 174 -2.94 -24.70 44.71
C SER A 174 -1.60 -24.86 45.43
N ASP A 175 -1.64 -25.13 46.73
CA ASP A 175 -0.45 -25.37 47.53
C ASP A 175 0.36 -26.56 46.98
N ASP A 176 -0.29 -27.61 46.48
CA ASP A 176 0.40 -28.76 45.86
C ASP A 176 1.20 -28.33 44.62
N PHE A 177 0.59 -27.52 43.75
CA PHE A 177 1.26 -27.03 42.54
C PHE A 177 2.43 -26.11 42.90
N LEU A 178 2.21 -25.16 43.81
CA LEU A 178 3.25 -24.24 44.27
C LEU A 178 4.42 -24.99 44.92
N ASN A 179 4.14 -25.96 45.78
CA ASN A 179 5.17 -26.78 46.43
C ASN A 179 5.96 -27.60 45.41
N ARG A 180 5.32 -28.21 44.40
CA ARG A 180 6.00 -28.94 43.32
C ARG A 180 6.94 -28.05 42.51
N GLN A 181 6.58 -26.78 42.31
CA GLN A 181 7.42 -25.80 41.61
C GLN A 181 8.48 -25.15 42.53
N GLY A 182 8.49 -25.45 43.82
CA GLY A 182 9.36 -24.81 44.80
C GLY A 182 9.03 -23.32 44.98
N TRP A 183 7.77 -22.95 44.81
CA TRP A 183 7.29 -21.57 44.93
C TRP A 183 6.72 -21.30 46.32
N ILE A 184 7.00 -20.11 46.84
CA ILE A 184 6.57 -19.65 48.17
C ILE A 184 5.72 -18.40 48.00
N THR A 185 4.67 -18.28 48.79
CA THR A 185 3.77 -17.13 48.80
C THR A 185 3.90 -16.31 50.08
N ASP A 186 3.57 -15.03 50.01
CA ASP A 186 3.51 -14.15 51.18
C ASP A 186 2.10 -13.60 51.46
N ALA A 187 1.95 -12.87 52.56
CA ALA A 187 0.67 -12.29 52.98
C ALA A 187 0.10 -11.25 52.00
N GLU A 188 0.95 -10.60 51.19
CA GLU A 188 0.54 -9.66 50.14
C GLU A 188 0.15 -10.38 48.83
N GLY A 189 0.31 -11.70 48.78
CA GLY A 189 0.00 -12.54 47.62
C GLY A 189 1.06 -12.49 46.51
N ARG A 190 2.31 -12.13 46.84
CA ARG A 190 3.48 -12.28 45.97
C ARG A 190 3.87 -13.75 45.89
N VAL A 191 4.50 -14.14 44.77
CA VAL A 191 5.02 -15.50 44.57
C VAL A 191 6.52 -15.43 44.27
N PHE A 192 7.30 -16.24 44.97
CA PHE A 192 8.75 -16.31 44.86
C PHE A 192 9.22 -17.71 44.50
N SER A 193 10.28 -17.81 43.72
CA SER A 193 11.08 -19.03 43.54
C SER A 193 12.48 -18.76 44.09
N GLY A 194 12.76 -19.29 45.28
CA GLY A 194 13.98 -18.94 46.02
C GLY A 194 14.07 -17.45 46.32
N ARG A 195 15.07 -16.76 45.72
CA ARG A 195 15.28 -15.31 45.87
C ARG A 195 14.61 -14.46 44.80
N THR A 196 14.07 -15.09 43.74
CA THR A 196 13.50 -14.39 42.58
C THR A 196 11.99 -14.28 42.72
N ARG A 197 11.46 -13.06 42.57
CA ARG A 197 10.00 -12.85 42.53
C ARG A 197 9.46 -13.23 41.15
N ILE A 198 8.53 -14.17 41.11
CA ILE A 198 7.85 -14.62 39.88
C ILE A 198 6.62 -13.74 39.62
N TYR A 199 5.80 -13.50 40.65
CA TYR A 199 4.60 -12.67 40.55
C TYR A 199 4.58 -11.55 41.58
N GLY A 200 4.06 -10.39 41.17
CA GLY A 200 3.94 -9.18 41.98
C GLY A 200 2.92 -9.30 43.11
N ALA A 201 2.85 -8.24 43.93
CA ALA A 201 1.86 -8.18 45.02
C ALA A 201 0.45 -8.21 44.44
N GLY A 202 -0.45 -8.91 45.11
CA GLY A 202 -1.83 -9.04 44.68
C GLY A 202 -2.13 -10.22 43.76
N TYR A 203 -1.14 -11.00 43.31
CA TYR A 203 -1.38 -12.13 42.40
C TYR A 203 -2.30 -13.19 43.02
N ILE A 204 -1.89 -13.80 44.14
CA ILE A 204 -2.68 -14.84 44.82
C ILE A 204 -4.01 -14.28 45.32
N THR A 205 -4.01 -13.04 45.83
CA THR A 205 -5.22 -12.43 46.40
C THR A 205 -6.24 -12.06 45.33
N ALA A 206 -5.80 -11.62 44.14
CA ALA A 206 -6.69 -11.37 43.01
C ALA A 206 -7.32 -12.67 42.49
N LEU A 207 -6.52 -13.72 42.29
CA LEU A 207 -7.04 -15.01 41.82
C LEU A 207 -8.02 -15.62 42.82
N ARG A 208 -7.74 -15.54 44.13
CA ARG A 208 -8.68 -15.99 45.17
C ARG A 208 -9.99 -15.21 45.15
N LYS A 209 -9.95 -13.89 44.91
CA LYS A 209 -11.16 -13.06 44.75
C LYS A 209 -11.96 -13.46 43.51
N VAL A 210 -11.29 -13.81 42.41
CA VAL A 210 -11.96 -14.26 41.18
C VAL A 210 -12.68 -15.59 41.41
N ILE A 211 -12.03 -16.58 42.05
CA ILE A 211 -12.67 -17.86 42.40
C ILE A 211 -13.89 -17.61 43.30
N ASN A 212 -13.75 -16.81 44.35
CA ASN A 212 -14.83 -16.54 45.31
C ASN A 212 -16.02 -15.76 44.71
N ARG A 213 -15.84 -15.11 43.55
CA ARG A 213 -16.92 -14.38 42.88
C ARG A 213 -17.76 -15.26 41.96
N GLN A 214 -17.26 -16.45 41.60
CA GLN A 214 -17.92 -17.40 40.70
C GLN A 214 -18.61 -18.56 41.41
N GLY A 215 -18.32 -18.79 42.69
CA GLY A 215 -19.01 -19.77 43.55
C GLY A 215 -20.09 -19.10 44.36
#